data_AF-A0A2V5PKW3-F1
#
_entry.id   AF-A0A2V5PKW3-F1
#
_cell.length_a   1.000
_cell.length_b   1.000
_cell.length_c   1.000
_cell.angle_alpha   90.00
_cell.angle_beta   90.00
_cell.angle_gamma   90.00
#
_symmetry.space_group_name_H-M   'P 1'
#
loop_
_entity.id
_entity.type
_entity.pdbx_description
1 polymer ?
#
loop_
_entity_poly.entity_id
_entity_poly.type
_entity_poly.pdbx_seq_one_letter_code
_entity_poly.pdbx_strand_id
1 'polypeptide(L)'
;MVESNFQRLGTNYVSLGNTPEEARAKIRETLIRDRALGEARKKALEFARKLFELEPVQPENLEKLARTNGLAVGVSAPFDERDGPKELEVGPEFPKAAFSRKPDDPFAGPLLGRDWDGAYVIALQKRIPSEIPPLDKIRDRVVQDYKFNEAVTLALKEGRTFYQTLTNGLAQGKTFSAIAAEAKLKPLELPPFSLSTRSLPEVEGRLTLSELKNLALATPSGKTSELQFTRERSGVIVHVKSRQPPDEAKMKGDLPAFLGSLRLERQNQAFNEWFNQEWQKNQRGFPLPRPSPNMSSGAAGS
;
A
#
# COMPACT_ATOMS: atom_id res chain seq x y z
N MET A 1 13.18 19.23 20.53
CA MET A 1 12.86 17.82 20.20
C MET A 1 11.97 17.67 18.96
N VAL A 2 11.00 18.58 18.72
CA VAL A 2 10.22 18.64 17.46
C VAL A 2 11.06 19.17 16.29
N GLU A 3 11.84 20.23 16.52
CA GLU A 3 12.68 20.87 15.49
C GLU A 3 13.82 19.98 14.99
N SER A 4 14.39 19.14 15.87
CA SER A 4 15.43 18.16 15.51
C SER A 4 14.87 16.96 14.72
N ASN A 5 13.61 16.59 14.94
CA ASN A 5 12.93 15.56 14.15
C ASN A 5 12.47 16.10 12.78
N PHE A 6 12.18 17.41 12.69
CA PHE A 6 11.85 18.12 11.45
C PHE A 6 13.00 18.06 10.42
N GLN A 7 14.25 18.15 10.87
CA GLN A 7 15.43 18.03 10.01
C GLN A 7 15.77 16.57 9.65
N ARG A 8 15.46 15.61 10.54
CA ARG A 8 15.82 14.19 10.34
C ARG A 8 14.89 13.46 9.37
N LEU A 9 13.61 13.83 9.30
CA LEU A 9 12.61 13.06 8.55
C LEU A 9 12.56 13.35 7.06
N GLY A 10 13.17 14.43 6.56
CA GLY A 10 13.26 14.74 5.13
C GLY A 10 11.89 14.94 4.47
N THR A 11 11.63 16.13 3.93
CA THR A 11 10.33 16.53 3.33
C THR A 11 9.92 15.77 2.05
N ASN A 12 10.44 14.58 1.79
CA ASN A 12 10.37 13.93 0.48
C ASN A 12 9.33 12.81 0.32
N TYR A 13 8.59 12.40 1.35
CA TYR A 13 7.69 11.24 1.20
C TYR A 13 6.26 11.36 1.74
N VAL A 14 5.86 12.48 2.36
CA VAL A 14 4.49 12.64 2.87
C VAL A 14 4.04 14.08 2.66
N SER A 15 2.86 14.28 2.04
CA SER A 15 2.19 15.58 2.03
C SER A 15 1.76 15.93 3.47
N LEU A 16 2.64 16.59 4.21
CA LEU A 16 2.46 16.92 5.62
C LEU A 16 1.59 18.18 5.85
N GLY A 17 0.72 18.51 4.90
CA GLY A 17 -0.12 19.72 4.96
C GLY A 17 0.46 20.88 4.16
N ASN A 18 -0.36 21.89 3.89
CA ASN A 18 -0.02 23.03 3.03
C ASN A 18 0.76 24.11 3.79
N THR A 19 0.89 24.00 5.12
CA THR A 19 1.58 24.98 5.97
C THR A 19 2.60 24.35 6.93
N PRO A 20 3.65 25.10 7.36
CA PRO A 20 4.62 24.62 8.34
C PRO A 20 4.01 24.24 9.70
N GLU A 21 2.89 24.85 10.08
CA GLU A 21 2.17 24.56 11.32
C GLU A 21 1.42 23.23 11.24
N GLU A 22 0.75 22.95 10.12
CA GLU A 22 0.13 21.64 9.85
C GLU A 22 1.16 20.52 9.83
N ALA A 23 2.35 20.77 9.25
CA ALA A 23 3.43 19.80 9.24
C ALA A 23 3.97 19.51 10.65
N ARG A 24 4.14 20.53 11.49
CA ARG A 24 4.55 20.37 12.90
C ARG A 24 3.49 19.61 13.71
N ALA A 25 2.21 19.89 13.49
CA ALA A 25 1.11 19.19 14.14
C ALA A 25 1.08 17.70 13.76
N LYS A 26 1.15 17.38 12.46
CA LYS A 26 1.21 15.99 11.98
C LYS A 26 2.45 15.26 12.51
N ILE A 27 3.62 15.88 12.49
CA ILE A 27 4.85 15.26 13.04
C ILE A 27 4.70 14.97 14.54
N ARG A 28 4.12 15.91 15.30
CA ARG A 28 3.86 15.70 16.73
C ARG A 28 2.90 14.55 16.95
N GLU A 29 1.82 14.47 16.16
CA GLU A 29 0.86 13.38 16.21
C GLU A 29 1.51 12.03 15.87
N THR A 30 2.30 11.96 14.79
CA THR A 30 3.05 10.75 14.42
C THR A 30 4.00 10.32 15.53
N LEU A 31 4.77 11.24 16.13
CA LEU A 31 5.70 10.91 17.22
C LEU A 31 4.98 10.41 18.48
N ILE A 32 3.82 10.99 18.80
CA ILE A 32 2.98 10.53 19.92
C ILE A 32 2.45 9.12 19.61
N ARG A 33 1.97 8.89 18.39
CA ARG A 33 1.45 7.59 17.93
C ARG A 33 2.53 6.52 17.97
N ASP A 34 3.73 6.80 17.46
CA ASP A 34 4.87 5.88 17.46
C ASP A 34 5.28 5.48 18.88
N ARG A 35 5.30 6.46 19.81
CA ARG A 35 5.61 6.18 21.22
C ARG A 35 4.51 5.37 21.88
N ALA A 36 3.25 5.74 21.68
CA ALA A 36 2.09 5.04 22.22
C ALA A 36 2.05 3.59 21.73
N LEU A 37 2.33 3.36 20.45
CA LEU A 37 2.46 2.04 19.85
C LEU A 37 3.60 1.23 20.47
N GLY A 38 4.77 1.85 20.67
CA GLY A 38 5.90 1.20 21.33
C GLY A 38 5.55 0.72 22.74
N GLU A 39 4.80 1.52 23.50
CA GLU A 39 4.29 1.16 24.82
C GLU A 39 3.19 0.10 24.76
N ALA A 40 2.24 0.21 23.82
CA ALA A 40 1.19 -0.78 23.59
C ALA A 40 1.78 -2.16 23.26
N ARG A 41 2.81 -2.21 22.40
CA ARG A 41 3.52 -3.45 22.05
C ARG A 41 4.21 -4.07 23.27
N LYS A 42 4.84 -3.28 24.13
CA LYS A 42 5.45 -3.77 25.37
C LYS A 42 4.41 -4.37 26.31
N LYS A 43 3.31 -3.64 26.56
CA LYS A 43 2.21 -4.13 27.40
C LYS A 43 1.57 -5.40 26.83
N ALA A 44 1.37 -5.46 25.52
CA ALA A 44 0.84 -6.64 24.86
C ALA A 44 1.80 -7.83 24.93
N LEU A 45 3.11 -7.61 24.86
CA LEU A 45 4.12 -8.66 25.06
C LEU A 45 4.13 -9.18 26.51
N GLU A 46 4.04 -8.29 27.50
CA GLU A 46 3.93 -8.67 28.92
C GLU A 46 2.65 -9.45 29.19
N PHE A 47 1.53 -9.01 28.61
CA PHE A 47 0.26 -9.72 28.68
C PHE A 47 0.35 -11.10 28.03
N ALA A 48 0.90 -11.19 26.82
CA ALA A 48 1.08 -12.44 26.10
C ALA A 48 1.98 -13.42 26.89
N ARG A 49 3.10 -12.96 27.47
CA ARG A 49 3.95 -13.83 28.30
C ARG A 49 3.17 -14.45 29.45
N LYS A 50 2.46 -13.62 30.23
CA LYS A 50 1.63 -14.09 31.34
C LYS A 50 0.55 -15.06 30.86
N LEU A 51 -0.07 -14.79 29.71
CA LEU A 51 -1.10 -15.64 29.15
C LEU A 51 -0.56 -17.03 28.76
N PHE A 52 0.62 -17.08 28.14
CA PHE A 52 1.23 -18.31 27.65
C PHE A 52 1.83 -19.16 28.79
N GLU A 53 2.08 -18.57 29.96
CA GLU A 53 2.52 -19.26 31.17
C GLU A 53 1.36 -19.88 31.98
N LEU A 54 0.10 -19.61 31.64
CA LEU A 54 -1.06 -20.14 32.36
C LEU A 54 -1.33 -21.60 31.97
N GLU A 55 -1.21 -22.50 32.95
CA GLU A 55 -1.59 -23.90 32.85
C GLU A 55 -2.90 -24.20 33.59
N PRO A 56 -3.81 -25.01 33.01
CA PRO A 56 -3.72 -25.61 31.68
C PRO A 56 -3.96 -24.57 30.56
N VAL A 57 -3.33 -24.78 29.40
CA VAL A 57 -3.48 -23.93 28.22
C VAL A 57 -4.92 -24.04 27.69
N GLN A 58 -5.71 -22.98 27.87
CA GLN A 58 -7.13 -22.93 27.49
C GLN A 58 -7.50 -21.57 26.90
N PRO A 59 -8.24 -21.49 25.77
CA PRO A 59 -8.64 -20.21 25.17
C PRO A 59 -9.26 -19.21 26.16
N GLU A 60 -10.03 -19.71 27.14
CA GLU A 60 -10.71 -18.92 28.17
C GLU A 60 -9.74 -18.19 29.11
N ASN A 61 -8.48 -18.60 29.20
CA ASN A 61 -7.46 -17.91 29.98
C ASN A 61 -7.19 -16.50 29.46
N LEU A 62 -7.37 -16.26 28.15
CA LEU A 62 -7.26 -14.92 27.58
C LEU A 62 -8.30 -13.99 28.20
N GLU A 63 -9.55 -14.44 28.27
CA GLU A 63 -10.63 -13.65 28.83
C GLU A 63 -10.45 -13.40 30.33
N LYS A 64 -10.09 -14.44 31.08
CA LYS A 64 -9.81 -14.32 32.52
C LYS A 64 -8.66 -13.34 32.80
N LEU A 65 -7.55 -13.45 32.07
CA LEU A 65 -6.40 -12.57 32.27
C LEU A 65 -6.70 -11.14 31.82
N ALA A 66 -7.41 -10.96 30.71
CA ALA A 66 -7.80 -9.64 30.22
C ALA A 66 -8.68 -8.89 31.23
N ARG A 67 -9.68 -9.56 31.82
CA ARG A 67 -10.54 -8.98 32.87
C ARG A 67 -9.74 -8.50 34.07
N THR A 68 -8.77 -9.29 34.55
CA THR A 68 -7.88 -8.90 35.67
C THR A 68 -7.00 -7.69 35.35
N ASN A 69 -6.66 -7.49 34.07
CA ASN A 69 -5.87 -6.35 33.61
C ASN A 69 -6.73 -5.16 33.12
N GLY A 70 -8.06 -5.21 33.32
CA GLY A 70 -8.98 -4.16 32.88
C GLY A 70 -9.06 -3.99 31.36
N LEU A 71 -8.74 -5.04 30.60
CA LEU A 71 -8.78 -5.03 29.13
C LEU A 71 -10.12 -5.58 28.63
N ALA A 72 -10.66 -4.95 27.59
CA ALA A 72 -11.85 -5.43 26.89
C ALA A 72 -11.49 -6.63 25.99
N VAL A 73 -12.38 -7.62 25.96
CA VAL A 73 -12.25 -8.81 25.12
C VAL A 73 -13.43 -8.84 24.16
N GLY A 74 -13.15 -9.02 22.87
CA GLY A 74 -14.14 -9.15 21.82
C GLY A 74 -14.06 -10.52 21.15
N VAL A 75 -15.21 -11.00 20.69
CA VAL A 75 -15.29 -12.15 19.78
C VAL A 75 -15.48 -11.60 18.36
N SER A 76 -14.61 -12.01 17.44
CA SER A 76 -14.73 -11.62 16.04
C SER A 76 -15.91 -12.32 15.36
N ALA A 77 -16.44 -11.70 14.32
CA ALA A 77 -17.32 -12.38 13.38
C ALA A 77 -16.52 -13.47 12.64
N PRO A 78 -17.16 -14.55 12.15
CA PRO A 78 -16.48 -15.54 11.31
C PRO A 78 -15.77 -14.91 10.12
N PHE A 79 -14.50 -15.28 9.90
CA PHE A 79 -13.70 -14.80 8.79
C PHE A 79 -12.89 -15.92 8.13
N ASP A 80 -12.45 -15.67 6.90
CA ASP A 80 -11.53 -16.54 6.16
C ASP A 80 -10.09 -16.02 6.21
N GLU A 81 -9.13 -16.88 5.86
CA GLU A 81 -7.69 -16.57 5.92
C GLU A 81 -7.28 -15.43 4.97
N ARG A 82 -8.04 -15.19 3.90
CA ARG A 82 -7.71 -14.20 2.88
C ARG A 82 -8.18 -12.81 3.27
N ASP A 83 -9.43 -12.69 3.68
CA ASP A 83 -10.11 -11.42 3.88
C ASP A 83 -10.02 -10.94 5.35
N GLY A 84 -9.86 -11.87 6.31
CA GLY A 84 -9.77 -11.55 7.74
C GLY A 84 -11.06 -10.98 8.35
N PRO A 85 -11.07 -10.66 9.66
CA PRO A 85 -12.23 -10.06 10.32
C PRO A 85 -12.46 -8.64 9.78
N LYS A 86 -13.72 -8.32 9.46
CA LYS A 86 -14.08 -7.03 8.81
C LYS A 86 -14.26 -5.90 9.81
N GLU A 87 -14.57 -6.26 11.03
CA GLU A 87 -14.82 -5.36 12.15
C GLU A 87 -13.53 -4.91 12.85
N LEU A 88 -12.38 -5.50 12.50
CA LEU A 88 -11.07 -5.14 13.06
C LEU A 88 -10.17 -4.58 11.97
N GLU A 89 -9.52 -3.45 12.26
CA GLU A 89 -8.50 -2.86 11.40
C GLU A 89 -7.17 -3.59 11.61
N VAL A 90 -7.04 -4.80 11.04
CA VAL A 90 -5.86 -5.65 11.24
C VAL A 90 -5.02 -5.80 9.98
N GLY A 91 -3.71 -6.04 10.20
CA GLY A 91 -2.76 -6.35 9.15
C GLY A 91 -2.87 -7.79 8.65
N PRO A 92 -2.21 -8.14 7.53
CA PRO A 92 -2.28 -9.48 6.92
C PRO A 92 -1.71 -10.60 7.81
N GLU A 93 -0.86 -10.26 8.78
CA GLU A 93 -0.34 -11.24 9.75
C GLU A 93 -1.41 -11.73 10.73
N PHE A 94 -2.49 -10.96 10.92
CA PHE A 94 -3.56 -11.34 11.85
C PHE A 94 -4.33 -12.60 11.41
N PRO A 95 -4.96 -12.65 10.22
CA PRO A 95 -5.68 -13.85 9.79
C PRO A 95 -4.75 -15.06 9.69
N LYS A 96 -3.51 -14.87 9.21
CA LYS A 96 -2.50 -15.93 9.14
C LYS A 96 -2.17 -16.50 10.52
N ALA A 97 -1.95 -15.64 11.52
CA ALA A 97 -1.71 -16.08 12.89
C ALA A 97 -2.92 -16.80 13.48
N ALA A 98 -4.13 -16.28 13.27
CA ALA A 98 -5.38 -16.89 13.74
C ALA A 98 -5.61 -18.30 13.15
N PHE A 99 -5.42 -18.46 11.84
CA PHE A 99 -5.61 -19.74 11.14
C PHE A 99 -4.53 -20.78 11.45
N SER A 100 -3.35 -20.34 11.94
CA SER A 100 -2.29 -21.24 12.40
C SER A 100 -2.55 -21.85 13.78
N ARG A 101 -3.54 -21.35 14.54
CA ARG A 101 -3.83 -21.81 15.91
C ARG A 101 -4.45 -23.19 15.93
N LYS A 102 -4.17 -23.92 17.01
CA LYS A 102 -4.70 -25.25 17.29
C LYS A 102 -5.35 -25.28 18.68
N PRO A 103 -6.21 -26.26 19.00
CA PRO A 103 -6.80 -26.35 20.33
C PRO A 103 -5.78 -26.46 21.47
N ASP A 104 -4.63 -27.09 21.22
CA ASP A 104 -3.50 -27.26 22.15
C ASP A 104 -2.51 -26.08 22.16
N ASP A 105 -2.55 -25.22 21.14
CA ASP A 105 -1.81 -23.95 21.05
C ASP A 105 -2.76 -22.84 20.56
N PRO A 106 -3.70 -22.38 21.44
CA PRO A 106 -4.79 -21.53 21.03
C PRO A 106 -4.39 -20.05 20.90
N PHE A 107 -3.28 -19.62 21.50
CA PHE A 107 -2.95 -18.20 21.61
C PHE A 107 -2.01 -17.72 20.51
N ALA A 108 -2.14 -16.48 20.07
CA ALA A 108 -1.13 -15.80 19.25
C ALA A 108 -1.00 -14.33 19.60
N GLY A 109 0.19 -13.79 19.37
CA GLY A 109 0.49 -12.37 19.50
C GLY A 109 1.75 -12.07 20.31
N PRO A 110 2.08 -10.78 20.48
CA PRO A 110 1.29 -9.63 20.02
C PRO A 110 1.33 -9.45 18.50
N LEU A 111 0.16 -9.24 17.90
CA LEU A 111 -0.08 -8.93 16.49
C LEU A 111 -0.33 -7.44 16.34
N LEU A 112 0.19 -6.82 15.29
CA LEU A 112 -0.02 -5.40 15.04
C LEU A 112 -1.25 -5.21 14.16
N GLY A 113 -2.09 -4.23 14.50
CA GLY A 113 -3.18 -3.84 13.63
C GLY A 113 -2.70 -2.96 12.47
N ARG A 114 -3.65 -2.61 11.60
CA ARG A 114 -3.43 -1.80 10.40
C ARG A 114 -3.15 -0.36 10.83
N ASP A 115 -2.29 0.32 10.06
CA ASP A 115 -1.89 1.70 10.34
C ASP A 115 -1.37 1.91 11.78
N TRP A 116 -0.85 0.83 12.36
CA TRP A 116 -0.28 0.78 13.71
C TRP A 116 -1.25 1.37 14.77
N ASP A 117 -2.53 1.05 14.63
CA ASP A 117 -3.63 1.43 15.51
C ASP A 117 -3.56 0.75 16.91
N GLY A 118 -2.90 -0.40 17.02
CA GLY A 118 -2.79 -1.13 18.27
C GLY A 118 -2.01 -2.45 18.20
N ALA A 119 -1.96 -3.13 19.34
CA ALA A 119 -1.40 -4.47 19.48
C ALA A 119 -2.47 -5.42 20.03
N TYR A 120 -2.62 -6.57 19.39
CA TYR A 120 -3.66 -7.56 19.63
C TYR A 120 -3.05 -8.86 20.11
N VAL A 121 -3.68 -9.49 21.09
CA VAL A 121 -3.41 -10.88 21.49
C VAL A 121 -4.70 -11.65 21.28
N ILE A 122 -4.61 -12.79 20.61
CA ILE A 122 -5.78 -13.56 20.16
C ILE A 122 -5.77 -14.96 20.75
N ALA A 123 -6.95 -15.56 20.86
CA ALA A 123 -7.15 -16.96 21.23
C ALA A 123 -8.10 -17.64 20.22
N LEU A 124 -7.84 -18.89 19.89
CA LEU A 124 -8.72 -19.71 19.08
C LEU A 124 -9.98 -20.08 19.85
N GLN A 125 -11.11 -19.47 19.49
CA GLN A 125 -12.40 -19.81 20.10
C GLN A 125 -13.08 -20.98 19.38
N LYS A 126 -13.20 -20.93 18.06
CA LYS A 126 -13.84 -21.98 17.26
C LYS A 126 -13.26 -22.01 15.85
N ARG A 127 -13.01 -23.22 15.33
CA ARG A 127 -12.70 -23.44 13.92
C ARG A 127 -13.95 -23.92 13.19
N ILE A 128 -14.33 -23.21 12.14
CA ILE A 128 -15.45 -23.58 11.26
C ILE A 128 -14.86 -24.34 10.07
N PRO A 129 -15.35 -25.56 9.74
CA PRO A 129 -14.89 -26.29 8.56
C PRO A 129 -15.09 -25.48 7.28
N SER A 130 -14.16 -25.61 6.34
CA SER A 130 -14.33 -25.02 5.02
C SER A 130 -15.45 -25.77 4.30
N GLU A 131 -16.48 -25.03 3.88
CA GLU A 131 -17.60 -25.54 3.12
C GLU A 131 -17.83 -24.63 1.92
N ILE A 132 -18.18 -25.20 0.77
CA ILE A 132 -18.64 -24.42 -0.37
C ILE A 132 -20.10 -24.04 -0.06
N PRO A 133 -20.42 -22.75 0.13
CA PRO A 133 -21.79 -22.37 0.40
C PRO A 133 -22.68 -22.73 -0.79
N PRO A 134 -23.92 -23.20 -0.56
CA PRO A 134 -24.87 -23.42 -1.65
C PRO A 134 -25.13 -22.10 -2.39
N LEU A 135 -25.36 -22.18 -3.70
CA LEU A 135 -25.52 -21.01 -4.57
C LEU A 135 -26.56 -20.02 -4.03
N ASP A 136 -27.67 -20.51 -3.49
CA ASP A 136 -28.74 -19.66 -2.95
C ASP A 136 -28.29 -18.73 -1.82
N LYS A 137 -27.27 -19.12 -1.03
CA LYS A 137 -26.71 -18.27 0.04
C LYS A 137 -25.74 -17.20 -0.47
N ILE A 138 -25.17 -17.39 -1.67
CA ILE A 138 -24.14 -16.50 -2.24
C ILE A 138 -24.53 -15.91 -3.59
N ARG A 139 -25.78 -16.13 -4.03
CA ARG A 139 -26.25 -15.78 -5.38
C ARG A 139 -26.04 -14.31 -5.68
N ASP A 140 -26.37 -13.43 -4.74
CA ASP A 140 -26.22 -11.98 -4.93
C ASP A 140 -24.76 -11.56 -5.14
N ARG A 141 -23.84 -12.14 -4.36
CA ARG A 141 -22.39 -11.91 -4.51
C ARG A 141 -21.91 -12.40 -5.88
N VAL A 142 -22.28 -13.62 -6.27
CA VAL A 142 -21.90 -14.19 -7.56
C VAL A 142 -22.45 -13.37 -8.73
N VAL A 143 -23.71 -12.93 -8.64
CA VAL A 143 -24.34 -12.08 -9.67
C VAL A 143 -23.64 -10.72 -9.74
N GLN A 144 -23.28 -10.13 -8.62
CA GLN A 144 -22.54 -8.87 -8.58
C GLN A 144 -21.15 -9.02 -9.22
N ASP A 145 -20.39 -10.05 -8.84
CA ASP A 145 -19.07 -10.35 -9.40
C ASP A 145 -19.15 -10.64 -10.90
N TYR A 146 -20.17 -11.39 -11.32
CA TYR A 146 -20.42 -11.67 -12.74
C TYR A 146 -20.73 -10.38 -13.52
N LYS A 147 -21.67 -9.56 -13.04
CA LYS A 147 -22.00 -8.27 -13.67
C LYS A 147 -20.77 -7.37 -13.78
N PHE A 148 -19.94 -7.32 -12.74
CA PHE A 148 -18.70 -6.54 -12.76
C PHE A 148 -17.72 -7.06 -13.81
N ASN A 149 -17.51 -8.38 -13.89
CA ASN A 149 -16.60 -8.97 -14.87
C ASN A 149 -17.10 -8.78 -16.31
N GLU A 150 -18.40 -8.93 -16.55
CA GLU A 150 -19.02 -8.66 -17.85
C GLU A 150 -18.90 -7.17 -18.22
N ALA A 151 -19.17 -6.26 -17.28
CA ALA A 151 -19.02 -4.82 -17.51
C ALA A 151 -17.58 -4.45 -17.90
N VAL A 152 -16.58 -5.01 -17.22
CA VAL A 152 -15.16 -4.81 -17.57
C VAL A 152 -14.88 -5.37 -18.96
N THR A 153 -15.33 -6.58 -19.27
CA THR A 153 -15.12 -7.21 -20.58
C THR A 153 -15.72 -6.39 -21.72
N LEU A 154 -16.93 -5.89 -21.54
CA LEU A 154 -17.59 -5.01 -22.50
C LEU A 154 -16.83 -3.69 -22.66
N ALA A 155 -16.41 -3.06 -21.56
CA ALA A 155 -15.62 -1.83 -21.60
C ALA A 155 -14.28 -2.02 -22.34
N LEU A 156 -13.59 -3.15 -22.15
CA LEU A 156 -12.38 -3.49 -22.90
C LEU A 156 -12.66 -3.57 -24.40
N LYS A 157 -13.74 -4.24 -24.79
CA LYS A 157 -14.15 -4.43 -26.19
C LYS A 157 -14.54 -3.11 -26.84
N GLU A 158 -15.36 -2.31 -26.18
CA GLU A 158 -15.80 -1.00 -26.66
C GLU A 158 -14.64 -0.02 -26.75
N GLY A 159 -13.75 0.01 -25.76
CA GLY A 159 -12.55 0.84 -25.78
C GLY A 159 -11.65 0.51 -26.98
N ARG A 160 -11.42 -0.77 -27.27
CA ARG A 160 -10.64 -1.20 -28.46
C ARG A 160 -11.32 -0.80 -29.76
N THR A 161 -12.64 -0.95 -29.83
CA THR A 161 -13.43 -0.57 -31.01
C THR A 161 -13.33 0.93 -31.24
N PHE A 162 -13.55 1.73 -30.20
CA PHE A 162 -13.42 3.19 -30.28
C PHE A 162 -11.99 3.61 -30.67
N TYR A 163 -10.96 2.97 -30.12
CA TYR A 163 -9.57 3.25 -30.48
C TYR A 163 -9.32 3.05 -31.99
N GLN A 164 -9.86 1.99 -32.58
CA GLN A 164 -9.77 1.76 -34.04
C GLN A 164 -10.54 2.82 -34.84
N THR A 165 -11.77 3.17 -34.42
CA THR A 165 -12.54 4.25 -35.05
C THR A 165 -11.79 5.58 -34.98
N LEU A 166 -11.16 5.86 -33.85
CA LEU A 166 -10.40 7.07 -33.59
C LEU A 166 -9.17 7.19 -34.50
N THR A 167 -8.33 6.15 -34.57
CA THR A 167 -7.12 6.18 -35.40
C THR A 167 -7.47 6.29 -36.90
N ASN A 168 -8.51 5.58 -37.34
CA ASN A 168 -9.01 5.68 -38.72
C ASN A 168 -9.59 7.06 -39.04
N GLY A 169 -10.40 7.62 -38.14
CA GLY A 169 -10.99 8.95 -38.34
C GLY A 169 -9.93 10.05 -38.37
N LEU A 170 -8.91 9.98 -37.51
CA LEU A 170 -7.78 10.92 -37.53
C LEU A 170 -6.96 10.79 -38.81
N ALA A 171 -6.76 9.58 -39.33
CA ALA A 171 -6.08 9.36 -40.61
C ALA A 171 -6.87 9.95 -41.81
N GLN A 172 -8.20 10.04 -41.69
CA GLN A 172 -9.09 10.70 -42.65
C GLN A 172 -9.19 12.22 -42.45
N GLY A 173 -8.45 12.79 -41.50
CA GLY A 173 -8.44 14.23 -41.23
C GLY A 173 -9.58 14.74 -40.36
N LYS A 174 -10.41 13.86 -39.77
CA LYS A 174 -11.39 14.28 -38.76
C LYS A 174 -10.69 14.75 -37.49
N THR A 175 -11.33 15.63 -36.73
CA THR A 175 -10.80 16.08 -35.43
C THR A 175 -11.11 15.08 -34.33
N PHE A 176 -10.25 15.01 -33.30
CA PHE A 176 -10.47 14.16 -32.12
C PHE A 176 -11.84 14.41 -31.47
N SER A 177 -12.22 15.68 -31.32
CA SER A 177 -13.49 16.07 -30.70
C SER A 177 -14.70 15.61 -31.52
N ALA A 178 -14.63 15.69 -32.86
CA ALA A 178 -15.71 15.20 -33.72
C ALA A 178 -15.90 13.69 -33.60
N ILE A 179 -14.82 12.91 -33.61
CA ILE A 179 -14.90 11.44 -33.49
C ILE A 179 -15.42 11.03 -32.10
N ALA A 180 -14.98 11.71 -31.05
CA ALA A 180 -15.49 11.48 -29.70
C ALA A 180 -16.99 11.79 -29.59
N ALA A 181 -17.45 12.89 -30.18
CA ALA A 181 -18.86 13.25 -30.21
C ALA A 181 -19.72 12.24 -31.01
N GLU A 182 -19.22 11.74 -32.16
CA GLU A 182 -19.85 10.66 -32.92
C GLU A 182 -20.01 9.39 -32.06
N ALA A 183 -19.03 9.09 -31.20
CA ALA A 183 -19.06 7.99 -30.24
C ALA A 183 -19.83 8.32 -28.93
N LYS A 184 -20.47 9.50 -28.84
CA LYS A 184 -21.15 10.00 -27.63
C LYS A 184 -20.25 10.11 -26.39
N LEU A 185 -18.94 10.20 -26.61
CA LEU A 185 -17.94 10.43 -25.57
C LEU A 185 -17.69 11.94 -25.42
N LYS A 186 -17.46 12.38 -24.18
CA LYS A 186 -17.10 13.77 -23.88
C LYS A 186 -15.61 13.83 -23.54
N PRO A 187 -14.76 14.34 -24.46
CA PRO A 187 -13.37 14.60 -24.15
C PRO A 187 -13.23 15.53 -22.95
N LEU A 188 -12.28 15.21 -22.06
CA LEU A 188 -11.83 16.13 -21.04
C LEU A 188 -10.69 16.97 -21.62
N GLU A 189 -10.90 18.28 -21.76
CA GLU A 189 -9.81 19.19 -22.08
C GLU A 189 -9.00 19.48 -20.81
N LEU A 190 -7.68 19.35 -20.90
CA LEU A 190 -6.77 19.58 -19.80
C LEU A 190 -6.02 20.90 -20.00
N PRO A 191 -5.75 21.67 -18.93
CA PRO A 191 -4.86 22.81 -19.03
C PRO A 191 -3.43 22.36 -19.36
N PRO A 192 -2.57 23.25 -19.89
CA PRO A 192 -1.17 22.93 -20.13
C PRO A 192 -0.48 22.42 -18.86
N PHE A 193 0.26 21.31 -18.99
CA PHE A 193 1.01 20.73 -17.89
C PHE A 193 2.42 20.31 -18.34
N SER A 194 3.31 20.10 -17.37
CA SER A 194 4.71 19.74 -17.58
C SER A 194 5.12 18.62 -16.63
N LEU A 195 6.38 18.16 -16.76
CA LEU A 195 6.98 17.25 -15.79
C LEU A 195 6.99 17.82 -14.37
N SER A 196 7.09 19.14 -14.21
CA SER A 196 7.10 19.82 -12.92
C SER A 196 5.70 20.03 -12.31
N THR A 197 4.61 19.85 -13.06
CA THR A 197 3.25 19.95 -12.53
C THR A 197 3.05 18.99 -11.34
N ARG A 198 2.67 19.50 -10.17
CA ARG A 198 2.51 18.70 -8.95
C ARG A 198 1.09 18.21 -8.72
N SER A 199 0.10 18.93 -9.25
CA SER A 199 -1.33 18.62 -9.13
C SER A 199 -2.06 19.00 -10.41
N LEU A 200 -3.11 18.25 -10.73
CA LEU A 200 -4.01 18.50 -11.85
C LEU A 200 -5.40 17.99 -11.46
N PRO A 201 -6.24 18.81 -10.81
CA PRO A 201 -7.52 18.38 -10.24
C PRO A 201 -8.47 17.75 -11.27
N GLU A 202 -8.38 18.14 -12.54
CA GLU A 202 -9.27 17.69 -13.62
C GLU A 202 -9.18 16.17 -13.88
N VAL A 203 -8.02 15.56 -13.57
CA VAL A 203 -7.78 14.11 -13.75
C VAL A 203 -7.83 13.31 -12.46
N GLU A 204 -8.02 13.98 -11.32
CA GLU A 204 -8.08 13.34 -10.01
C GLU A 204 -9.22 12.32 -9.96
N GLY A 205 -8.94 11.12 -9.44
CA GLY A 205 -9.90 10.00 -9.40
C GLY A 205 -10.19 9.35 -10.77
N ARG A 206 -9.44 9.68 -11.83
CA ARG A 206 -9.56 9.01 -13.15
C ARG A 206 -8.25 8.38 -13.61
N LEU A 207 -7.15 9.10 -13.41
CA LEU A 207 -5.81 8.68 -13.79
C LEU A 207 -4.81 9.32 -12.83
N THR A 208 -3.75 8.59 -12.45
CA THR A 208 -2.70 9.22 -11.66
C THR A 208 -1.95 10.25 -12.52
N LEU A 209 -1.48 11.34 -11.90
CA LEU A 209 -0.75 12.38 -12.62
C LEU A 209 0.53 11.82 -13.29
N SER A 210 1.17 10.82 -12.69
CA SER A 210 2.33 10.14 -13.24
C SER A 210 2.00 9.33 -14.50
N GLU A 211 0.90 8.57 -14.50
CA GLU A 211 0.44 7.83 -15.68
C GLU A 211 0.07 8.78 -16.81
N LEU A 212 -0.64 9.88 -16.51
CA LEU A 212 -0.98 10.91 -17.49
C LEU A 212 0.29 11.48 -18.16
N LYS A 213 1.27 11.88 -17.35
CA LYS A 213 2.52 12.47 -17.86
C LYS A 213 3.27 11.49 -18.75
N ASN A 214 3.40 10.24 -18.33
CA ASN A 214 4.07 9.22 -19.13
C ASN A 214 3.38 9.04 -20.49
N LEU A 215 2.05 8.96 -20.49
CA LEU A 215 1.26 8.78 -21.72
C LEU A 215 1.39 9.97 -22.68
N ALA A 216 1.21 11.19 -22.15
CA ALA A 216 1.23 12.40 -22.95
C ALA A 216 2.64 12.69 -23.50
N LEU A 217 3.69 12.44 -22.73
CA LEU A 217 5.07 12.69 -23.16
C LEU A 217 5.58 11.66 -24.17
N ALA A 218 5.08 10.42 -24.11
CA ALA A 218 5.35 9.40 -25.13
C ALA A 218 4.57 9.65 -26.44
N THR A 219 3.49 10.44 -26.40
CA THR A 219 2.62 10.68 -27.56
C THR A 219 3.07 11.91 -28.35
N PRO A 220 3.33 11.81 -29.68
CA PRO A 220 3.69 12.97 -30.50
C PRO A 220 2.58 14.04 -30.57
N SER A 221 2.95 15.29 -30.81
CA SER A 221 1.99 16.38 -31.05
C SER A 221 1.07 16.06 -32.23
N GLY A 222 -0.22 16.35 -32.09
CA GLY A 222 -1.27 16.04 -33.05
C GLY A 222 -1.66 14.55 -33.13
N LYS A 223 -1.08 13.68 -32.29
CA LYS A 223 -1.38 12.24 -32.26
C LYS A 223 -2.11 11.84 -30.99
N THR A 224 -2.61 10.61 -30.99
CA THR A 224 -3.25 9.96 -29.85
C THR A 224 -2.36 8.86 -29.32
N SER A 225 -2.36 8.67 -28.01
CA SER A 225 -1.74 7.51 -27.37
C SER A 225 -2.44 6.23 -27.79
N GLU A 226 -1.83 5.09 -27.49
CA GLU A 226 -2.56 3.82 -27.43
C GLU A 226 -3.62 3.84 -26.32
N LEU A 227 -4.60 2.95 -26.43
CA LEU A 227 -5.56 2.68 -25.37
C LEU A 227 -4.84 1.99 -24.21
N GLN A 228 -4.84 2.63 -23.04
CA GLN A 228 -4.32 2.06 -21.81
C GLN A 228 -5.46 1.73 -20.86
N PHE A 229 -5.32 0.62 -20.14
CA PHE A 229 -6.24 0.27 -19.05
C PHE A 229 -5.59 0.60 -17.72
N THR A 230 -6.30 1.36 -16.91
CA THR A 230 -5.84 1.77 -15.58
C THR A 230 -6.07 0.64 -14.57
N ARG A 231 -5.46 0.78 -13.39
CA ARG A 231 -5.72 -0.12 -12.25
C ARG A 231 -7.18 -0.14 -11.82
N GLU A 232 -7.90 0.95 -12.06
CA GLU A 232 -9.34 1.06 -11.80
C GLU A 232 -10.21 0.40 -12.88
N ARG A 233 -9.58 -0.36 -13.79
CA ARG A 233 -10.24 -1.07 -14.91
C ARG A 233 -10.98 -0.13 -15.86
N SER A 234 -10.57 1.14 -15.93
CA SER A 234 -11.04 2.12 -16.91
C SER A 234 -10.07 2.19 -18.11
N GLY A 235 -10.59 2.45 -19.30
CA GLY A 235 -9.79 2.68 -20.51
C GLY A 235 -9.53 4.17 -20.73
N VAL A 236 -8.29 4.55 -21.03
CA VAL A 236 -7.88 5.94 -21.28
C VAL A 236 -7.12 6.05 -22.60
N ILE A 237 -7.43 7.11 -23.36
CA ILE A 237 -6.70 7.54 -24.54
C ILE A 237 -6.40 9.03 -24.36
N VAL A 238 -5.15 9.44 -24.59
CA VAL A 238 -4.73 10.85 -24.52
C VAL A 238 -4.44 11.35 -25.93
N HIS A 239 -5.02 12.50 -26.28
CA HIS A 239 -4.68 13.23 -27.49
C HIS A 239 -3.79 14.42 -27.15
N VAL A 240 -2.59 14.49 -27.74
CA VAL A 240 -1.68 15.61 -27.52
C VAL A 240 -1.98 16.67 -28.57
N LYS A 241 -2.77 17.69 -28.20
CA LYS A 241 -3.15 18.79 -29.11
C LYS A 241 -1.92 19.55 -29.63
N SER A 242 -1.02 19.92 -28.74
CA SER A 242 0.24 20.60 -29.07
C SER A 242 1.25 20.47 -27.93
N ARG A 243 2.52 20.74 -28.23
CA ARG A 243 3.58 20.93 -27.22
C ARG A 243 4.01 22.38 -27.29
N GLN A 244 3.93 23.07 -26.15
CA GLN A 244 4.41 24.44 -26.04
C GLN A 244 5.94 24.42 -25.91
N PRO A 245 6.65 25.38 -26.51
CA PRO A 245 8.08 25.52 -26.27
C PRO A 245 8.34 25.77 -24.78
N PRO A 246 9.52 25.35 -24.26
CA PRO A 246 9.89 25.65 -22.90
C PRO A 246 9.84 27.15 -22.64
N ASP A 247 9.17 27.57 -21.57
CA ASP A 247 9.27 28.93 -21.07
C ASP A 247 10.67 29.11 -20.47
N GLU A 248 11.56 29.80 -21.18
CA GLU A 248 12.94 30.02 -20.76
C GLU A 248 13.05 30.77 -19.42
N ALA A 249 12.13 31.70 -19.16
CA ALA A 249 12.14 32.46 -17.91
C ALA A 249 11.78 31.53 -16.74
N LYS A 250 10.75 30.70 -16.92
CA LYS A 250 10.37 29.68 -15.94
C LYS A 250 11.45 28.60 -15.77
N MET A 251 12.07 28.15 -16.86
CA MET A 251 13.18 27.18 -16.81
C MET A 251 14.36 27.72 -16.01
N LYS A 252 14.76 28.97 -16.26
CA LYS A 252 15.84 29.64 -15.50
C LYS A 252 15.48 29.82 -14.03
N GLY A 253 14.21 30.15 -13.73
CA GLY A 253 13.70 30.24 -12.36
C GLY A 253 13.66 28.90 -11.62
N ASP A 254 13.30 27.81 -12.29
CA ASP A 254 13.19 26.46 -11.72
C ASP A 254 14.55 25.73 -11.60
N LEU A 255 15.57 26.18 -12.35
CA LEU A 255 16.88 25.54 -12.44
C LEU A 255 17.59 25.35 -11.08
N PRO A 256 17.61 26.35 -10.16
CA PRO A 256 18.22 26.17 -8.84
C PRO A 256 17.55 25.07 -8.02
N ALA A 257 16.21 24.99 -8.03
CA ALA A 257 15.46 23.96 -7.33
C ALA A 257 15.73 22.57 -7.93
N PHE A 258 15.78 22.48 -9.25
CA PHE A 258 16.14 21.25 -9.96
C PHE A 258 17.57 20.78 -9.60
N LEU A 259 18.56 21.67 -9.66
CA LEU A 259 19.95 21.34 -9.29
C LEU A 259 20.07 20.93 -7.81
N GLY A 260 19.30 21.57 -6.92
CA GLY A 260 19.20 21.17 -5.52
C GLY A 260 18.68 19.74 -5.36
N SER A 261 17.61 19.37 -6.08
CA SER A 261 17.07 18.02 -6.06
C SER A 261 18.06 16.97 -6.60
N LEU A 262 18.75 17.27 -7.71
CA LEU A 262 19.75 16.38 -8.30
C LEU A 262 20.97 16.19 -7.39
N ARG A 263 21.41 17.26 -6.70
CA ARG A 263 22.51 17.16 -5.72
C ARG A 263 22.12 16.25 -4.56
N LEU A 264 20.92 16.40 -4.01
CA LEU A 264 20.42 15.55 -2.93
C LEU A 264 20.32 14.09 -3.37
N GLU A 265 19.80 13.84 -4.57
CA GLU A 265 19.69 12.50 -5.13
C GLU A 265 21.06 11.83 -5.28
N ARG A 266 22.05 12.53 -5.84
CA ARG A 266 23.42 12.03 -5.96
C ARG A 266 24.11 11.81 -4.62
N GLN A 267 23.88 12.69 -3.64
CA GLN A 267 24.39 12.50 -2.28
C GLN A 267 23.82 11.23 -1.66
N ASN A 268 22.52 10.98 -1.81
CA ASN A 268 21.88 9.76 -1.31
C ASN A 268 22.39 8.51 -2.05
N GLN A 269 22.59 8.57 -3.36
CA GLN A 269 23.18 7.46 -4.13
C GLN A 269 24.60 7.14 -3.64
N ALA A 270 25.48 8.14 -3.54
CA ALA A 270 26.84 7.96 -3.05
C ALA A 270 26.88 7.41 -1.61
N PHE A 271 25.98 7.91 -0.75
CA PHE A 271 25.84 7.40 0.61
C PHE A 271 25.38 5.94 0.62
N ASN A 272 24.35 5.59 -0.15
CA ASN A 272 23.84 4.21 -0.22
C ASN A 272 24.87 3.24 -0.81
N GLU A 273 25.61 3.66 -1.83
CA GLU A 273 26.71 2.88 -2.40
C GLU A 273 27.82 2.64 -1.36
N TRP A 274 28.27 3.71 -0.69
CA TRP A 274 29.25 3.61 0.39
C TRP A 274 28.74 2.70 1.53
N PHE A 275 27.52 2.91 1.99
CA PHE A 275 26.90 2.14 3.07
C PHE A 275 26.82 0.65 2.72
N ASN A 276 26.39 0.32 1.49
CA ASN A 276 26.34 -1.06 1.02
C ASN A 276 27.73 -1.70 0.94
N GLN A 277 28.74 -0.96 0.50
CA GLN A 277 30.13 -1.45 0.48
C GLN A 277 30.68 -1.71 1.88
N GLU A 278 30.49 -0.77 2.82
CA GLU A 278 30.93 -0.93 4.21
C GLU A 278 30.17 -2.04 4.95
N TRP A 279 28.87 -2.18 4.66
CA TRP A 279 28.08 -3.29 5.15
C TRP A 279 28.61 -4.65 4.65
N GLN A 280 28.92 -4.77 3.35
CA GLN A 280 29.50 -6.00 2.78
C GLN A 280 30.90 -6.32 3.34
N LYS A 281 31.76 -5.30 3.54
CA LYS A 281 33.08 -5.48 4.16
C LYS A 281 32.95 -5.97 5.60
N ASN A 282 32.03 -5.40 6.38
CA ASN A 282 31.82 -5.78 7.78
C ASN A 282 31.08 -7.11 7.94
N GLN A 283 30.26 -7.54 6.98
CA GLN A 283 29.68 -8.89 6.97
C GLN A 283 30.73 -10.00 6.75
N ARG A 284 31.83 -9.72 6.06
CA ARG A 284 32.97 -10.66 5.95
C ARG A 284 33.77 -10.82 7.27
N GLY A 285 33.50 -9.97 8.26
CA GLY A 285 34.17 -10.00 9.57
C GLY A 285 33.38 -10.66 10.70
N PHE A 286 32.11 -11.05 10.48
CA PHE A 286 31.34 -11.81 11.47
C PHE A 286 31.47 -13.31 11.19
N PRO A 287 32.16 -14.10 12.05
CA PRO A 287 32.07 -15.54 11.95
C PRO A 287 30.63 -15.92 12.24
N LEU A 288 29.97 -16.56 11.26
CA LEU A 288 28.72 -17.28 11.53
C LEU A 288 28.99 -18.22 12.72
N PRO A 289 28.14 -18.25 13.76
CA PRO A 289 28.29 -19.19 14.85
C PRO A 289 28.33 -20.60 14.25
N ARG A 290 29.45 -21.30 14.41
CA ARG A 290 29.49 -22.72 14.08
C ARG A 290 28.46 -23.42 14.98
N PRO A 291 27.62 -24.31 14.44
CA PRO A 291 26.71 -25.08 15.28
C PRO A 291 27.51 -25.84 16.33
N SER A 292 27.12 -25.69 17.59
CA SER A 292 27.79 -26.34 18.72
C SER A 292 27.84 -27.86 18.51
N PRO A 293 28.97 -28.52 18.85
CA PRO A 293 29.01 -29.97 18.81
C PRO A 293 28.07 -30.52 19.88
N ASN A 294 27.22 -31.47 19.47
CA ASN A 294 26.37 -32.27 20.34
C ASN A 294 27.14 -32.68 21.60
N MET A 295 26.70 -32.22 22.76
CA MET A 295 26.94 -32.93 24.01
C MET A 295 26.04 -34.17 24.03
N SER A 296 26.51 -35.24 23.39
CA SER A 296 26.12 -36.59 23.80
C SER A 296 27.06 -36.98 24.93
N SER A 297 26.55 -36.95 26.16
CA SER A 297 27.12 -37.61 27.32
C SER A 297 27.51 -39.05 26.98
N GLY A 298 28.67 -39.47 27.46
CA GLY A 298 29.20 -40.81 27.26
C GLY A 298 28.52 -41.90 28.11
N ALA A 299 28.57 -43.11 27.54
CA ALA A 299 28.94 -44.39 28.15
C ALA A 299 28.04 -45.06 29.21
N ALA A 300 27.45 -46.19 28.79
CA ALA A 300 27.60 -47.54 29.37
C ALA A 300 27.10 -48.53 28.30
N GLY A 301 27.74 -49.63 27.91
CA GLY A 301 28.64 -50.51 28.63
C GLY A 301 27.95 -51.88 28.74
N SER A 302 28.32 -52.79 27.82
CA SER A 302 28.06 -54.24 27.81
C SER A 302 26.62 -54.76 27.69
#